data_AF-A0A1G9Q0H5-F1
#
_entry.id   AF-A0A1G9Q0H5-F1
#
_cell.length_a   1.000
_cell.length_b   1.000
_cell.length_c   1.000
_cell.angle_alpha   90.00
_cell.angle_beta   90.00
_cell.angle_gamma   90.00
#
_symmetry.space_group_name_H-M   'P 1'
#
loop_
_entity.id
_entity.type
_entity.pdbx_description
1 polymer ?
#
loop_
_entity_poly.entity_id
_entity_poly.type
_entity_poly.pdbx_seq_one_letter_code
_entity_poly.pdbx_strand_id
1 'polypeptide(L)'
;MSRKSVSTSSSSRWWYGVAFFIAILGVVWASYGILHLVSEPQAGSPPSLVPSSPETGLVFLFSTLTVAATVLLGSLLAPLYSLCLYLDVRAIRQSDTEWIPNRMLWGAVAILHLGSFVFSAVQLLTIPAGVVYLYRRREEIGLR
;
A
#
# COMPACT_ATOMS: atom_id res chain seq x y z
N MET A 1 -30.60 0.97 39.10
CA MET A 1 -29.26 1.45 38.65
C MET A 1 -28.81 0.58 37.49
N SER A 2 -28.89 1.10 36.26
CA SER A 2 -28.51 0.37 35.05
C SER A 2 -26.98 0.43 34.90
N ARG A 3 -26.33 -0.74 34.95
CA ARG A 3 -24.89 -0.89 34.75
C ARG A 3 -24.63 -0.64 33.26
N LYS A 4 -24.16 0.57 32.91
CA LYS A 4 -23.66 0.85 31.56
C LYS A 4 -22.59 -0.20 31.25
N SER A 5 -22.89 -1.12 30.34
CA SER A 5 -21.90 -1.97 29.74
C SER A 5 -20.82 -1.06 29.16
N VAL A 6 -19.58 -1.20 29.64
CA VAL A 6 -18.42 -0.63 28.97
C VAL A 6 -18.43 -1.27 27.58
N SER A 7 -18.93 -0.56 26.57
CA SER A 7 -18.71 -0.93 25.19
C SER A 7 -17.20 -0.85 25.00
N THR A 8 -16.56 -2.01 24.93
CA THR A 8 -15.20 -2.08 24.39
C THR A 8 -15.32 -1.48 22.98
N SER A 9 -14.88 -0.25 22.79
CA SER A 9 -14.85 0.39 21.48
C SER A 9 -14.07 -0.56 20.57
N SER A 10 -14.76 -1.29 19.71
CA SER A 10 -14.13 -2.18 18.75
C SER A 10 -13.35 -1.29 17.79
N SER A 11 -12.08 -1.05 18.10
CA SER A 11 -11.21 -0.30 17.20
C SER A 11 -11.19 -1.01 15.85
N SER A 12 -11.41 -0.25 14.79
CA SER A 12 -11.48 -0.82 13.44
C SER A 12 -10.17 -1.53 13.12
N ARG A 13 -10.23 -2.74 12.56
CA ARG A 13 -9.05 -3.51 12.12
C ARG A 13 -8.80 -3.38 10.61
N TRP A 14 -9.63 -2.62 9.90
CA TRP A 14 -9.53 -2.49 8.44
C TRP A 14 -8.27 -1.73 8.00
N TRP A 15 -7.68 -0.90 8.86
CA TRP A 15 -6.40 -0.23 8.60
C TRP A 15 -5.24 -1.19 8.27
N TYR A 16 -5.27 -2.45 8.72
CA TYR A 16 -4.26 -3.45 8.34
C TYR A 16 -4.17 -3.66 6.83
N GLY A 17 -5.31 -3.64 6.12
CA GLY A 17 -5.30 -3.78 4.66
C GLY A 17 -4.67 -2.57 3.96
N VAL A 18 -4.90 -1.37 4.50
CA VAL A 18 -4.26 -0.13 4.01
C VAL A 18 -2.75 -0.20 4.23
N ALA A 19 -2.32 -0.54 5.44
CA ALA A 19 -0.90 -0.65 5.80
C ALA A 19 -0.18 -1.76 5.02
N PHE A 20 -0.82 -2.92 4.86
CA PHE A 20 -0.27 -4.06 4.12
C PHE A 20 -0.01 -3.69 2.66
N PHE A 21 -0.96 -3.02 1.99
CA PHE A 21 -0.77 -2.58 0.61
C PHE A 21 0.44 -1.64 0.48
N ILE A 22 0.53 -0.65 1.36
CA ILE A 22 1.63 0.33 1.36
C ILE A 22 2.99 -0.38 1.55
N ALA A 23 3.06 -1.34 2.48
CA ALA A 23 4.26 -2.12 2.74
C ALA A 23 4.68 -2.94 1.52
N ILE A 24 3.74 -3.66 0.90
CA ILE A 24 3.99 -4.43 -0.33
C ILE A 24 4.50 -3.52 -1.46
N LEU A 25 3.89 -2.35 -1.64
CA LEU A 25 4.35 -1.41 -2.67
C LEU A 25 5.77 -0.88 -2.39
N GLY A 26 6.13 -0.65 -1.13
CA GLY A 26 7.50 -0.30 -0.75
C GLY A 26 8.51 -1.37 -1.18
N VAL A 27 8.16 -2.65 -1.04
CA VAL A 27 8.97 -3.78 -1.52
C VAL A 27 9.12 -3.77 -3.05
N VAL A 28 8.05 -3.41 -3.79
CA VAL A 28 8.12 -3.28 -5.25
C VAL A 28 9.09 -2.21 -5.68
N TRP A 29 8.96 -1.01 -5.13
CA TRP A 29 9.84 0.11 -5.51
C TRP A 29 11.29 -0.16 -5.15
N ALA A 30 11.55 -0.80 -4.02
CA ALA A 30 12.89 -1.26 -3.66
C ALA A 30 13.44 -2.28 -4.69
N SER A 31 12.64 -3.28 -5.05
CA SER A 31 13.01 -4.30 -6.05
C SER A 31 13.24 -3.69 -7.44
N TYR A 32 12.41 -2.74 -7.83
CA TYR A 32 12.55 -1.99 -9.08
C TYR A 32 13.82 -1.14 -9.10
N GLY A 33 14.16 -0.48 -7.98
CA GLY A 33 15.42 0.24 -7.84
C GLY A 33 16.63 -0.69 -7.97
N ILE A 34 16.59 -1.87 -7.36
CA ILE A 34 17.62 -2.90 -7.50
C ILE A 34 17.76 -3.34 -8.97
N LEU A 35 16.64 -3.58 -9.67
CA LEU A 35 16.66 -3.93 -11.09
C LEU A 35 17.40 -2.89 -11.92
N HIS A 36 17.13 -1.60 -11.69
CA HIS A 36 17.83 -0.53 -12.40
C HIS A 36 19.34 -0.54 -12.15
N LEU A 37 19.75 -0.73 -10.89
CA LEU A 37 21.17 -0.79 -10.52
C LEU A 37 21.90 -1.99 -11.15
N VAL A 38 21.26 -3.15 -11.22
CA VAL A 38 21.90 -4.36 -11.79
C VAL A 38 21.77 -4.48 -13.30
N SER A 39 20.86 -3.71 -13.91
CA SER A 39 20.66 -3.69 -15.38
C SER A 39 21.44 -2.58 -16.07
N GLU A 40 22.16 -1.73 -15.32
CA GLU A 40 22.90 -0.62 -15.90
C GLU A 40 24.05 -1.14 -16.80
N PRO A 41 24.20 -0.60 -18.03
CA PRO A 41 25.23 -1.07 -18.96
C PRO A 41 26.63 -0.94 -18.37
N GLN A 42 27.32 -2.06 -18.21
CA GLN A 42 28.72 -2.06 -17.78
C GLN A 42 29.59 -1.53 -18.92
N ALA A 43 30.40 -0.51 -18.63
CA ALA A 43 31.30 0.10 -19.61
C ALA A 43 32.20 -0.97 -20.26
N GLY A 44 32.15 -1.06 -21.59
CA GLY A 44 32.92 -2.04 -22.37
C GLY A 44 32.25 -3.39 -22.62
N SER A 45 31.00 -3.60 -22.15
CA SER A 45 30.21 -4.79 -22.47
C SER A 45 29.17 -4.51 -23.56
N PRO A 46 28.84 -5.49 -24.43
CA PRO A 46 27.71 -5.37 -25.34
C PRO A 46 26.41 -5.11 -24.57
N PRO A 47 25.48 -4.30 -25.10
CA PRO A 47 24.18 -4.13 -24.47
C PRO A 47 23.47 -5.48 -24.35
N SER A 48 23.22 -5.90 -23.12
CA SER A 48 22.54 -7.16 -22.78
C SER A 48 21.38 -6.87 -21.86
N LEU A 49 20.25 -7.55 -22.08
CA LEU A 49 19.07 -7.46 -21.21
C LEU A 49 19.22 -8.27 -19.91
N VAL A 50 20.26 -9.11 -19.81
CA VAL A 50 20.53 -9.98 -18.67
C VAL A 50 21.98 -9.77 -18.22
N PRO A 51 22.24 -9.65 -16.91
CA PRO A 51 23.60 -9.57 -16.40
C PRO A 51 24.44 -10.80 -16.77
N SER A 52 25.73 -10.57 -17.07
CA SER A 52 26.66 -11.63 -17.48
C SER A 52 27.29 -12.39 -16.31
N SER A 53 27.28 -11.82 -15.09
CA SER A 53 27.88 -12.45 -13.92
C SER A 53 26.86 -13.28 -13.12
N PRO A 54 27.25 -14.43 -12.54
CA PRO A 54 26.33 -15.30 -11.80
C PRO A 54 25.70 -14.61 -10.59
N GLU A 55 26.47 -13.83 -9.83
CA GLU A 55 25.97 -13.13 -8.64
C GLU A 55 24.92 -12.04 -8.98
N THR A 56 25.15 -11.28 -10.07
CA THR A 56 24.19 -10.26 -10.52
C THR A 56 22.97 -10.87 -11.19
N GLY A 57 23.14 -12.01 -11.88
CA GLY A 57 22.05 -12.76 -12.51
C GLY A 57 20.99 -13.26 -11.51
N LEU A 58 21.40 -13.74 -10.33
CA LEU A 58 20.46 -14.15 -9.28
C LEU A 58 19.66 -12.98 -8.71
N VAL A 59 20.34 -11.85 -8.43
CA VAL A 59 19.70 -10.62 -7.93
C VAL A 59 18.70 -10.09 -8.96
N PHE A 60 19.08 -10.06 -10.24
CA PHE A 60 18.21 -9.67 -11.34
C PHE A 60 16.98 -10.57 -11.45
N LEU A 61 17.15 -11.90 -11.41
CA LEU A 61 16.04 -12.86 -11.49
C LEU A 61 15.06 -12.66 -10.32
N PHE A 62 15.57 -12.61 -9.09
CA PHE A 62 14.73 -12.46 -7.90
C PHE A 62 13.97 -11.13 -7.93
N SER A 63 14.64 -10.05 -8.31
CA SER A 63 14.02 -8.72 -8.39
C SER A 63 12.97 -8.66 -9.52
N THR A 64 13.23 -9.31 -10.66
CA THR A 64 12.29 -9.40 -11.79
C THR A 64 11.04 -10.18 -11.39
N LEU A 65 11.21 -11.35 -10.77
CA LEU A 65 10.10 -12.17 -10.27
C LEU A 65 9.30 -11.43 -9.20
N THR A 66 9.97 -10.71 -8.31
CA THR A 66 9.32 -9.91 -7.26
C THR A 66 8.48 -8.79 -7.87
N VAL A 67 9.02 -8.04 -8.84
CA VAL A 67 8.27 -7.00 -9.56
C VAL A 67 7.07 -7.60 -10.30
N ALA A 68 7.28 -8.68 -11.07
CA ALA A 68 6.20 -9.32 -11.83
C ALA A 68 5.08 -9.86 -10.92
N ALA A 69 5.45 -10.63 -9.88
CA ALA A 69 4.50 -11.17 -8.91
C ALA A 69 3.72 -10.06 -8.21
N THR A 70 4.39 -8.95 -7.87
CA THR A 70 3.73 -7.87 -7.14
C THR A 70 2.93 -6.94 -8.04
N VAL A 71 3.23 -6.82 -9.33
CA VAL A 71 2.32 -6.17 -10.27
C VAL A 71 1.01 -6.95 -10.36
N LEU A 72 1.08 -8.28 -10.51
CA LEU A 72 -0.10 -9.14 -10.56
C LEU A 72 -0.89 -9.11 -9.24
N LEU A 73 -0.19 -9.30 -8.12
CA LEU A 73 -0.81 -9.29 -6.80
C LEU A 73 -1.28 -7.90 -6.40
N GLY A 74 -0.53 -6.86 -6.72
CA GLY A 74 -0.87 -5.46 -6.47
C GLY A 74 -2.15 -5.03 -7.16
N SER A 75 -2.36 -5.49 -8.40
CA SER A 75 -3.64 -5.33 -9.10
C SER A 75 -4.79 -5.98 -8.33
N LEU A 76 -4.61 -7.21 -7.84
CA LEU A 76 -5.63 -7.89 -7.00
C LEU A 76 -5.83 -7.21 -5.64
N LEU A 77 -4.79 -6.59 -5.09
CA LEU A 77 -4.84 -5.92 -3.80
C LEU A 77 -5.41 -4.50 -3.88
N ALA A 78 -5.45 -3.86 -5.05
CA ALA A 78 -5.98 -2.50 -5.18
C ALA A 78 -7.47 -2.40 -4.74
N PRO A 79 -8.37 -3.30 -5.16
CA PRO A 79 -9.73 -3.37 -4.61
C PRO A 79 -9.75 -3.58 -3.09
N LEU A 80 -8.84 -4.39 -2.57
CA LEU A 80 -8.75 -4.66 -1.14
C LEU A 80 -8.33 -3.41 -0.37
N TYR A 81 -7.34 -2.65 -0.85
CA TYR A 81 -6.94 -1.37 -0.27
C TYR A 81 -8.13 -0.40 -0.22
N SER A 82 -8.82 -0.23 -1.35
CA SER A 82 -9.98 0.66 -1.45
C SER A 82 -11.09 0.26 -0.50
N LEU A 83 -11.40 -1.04 -0.43
CA LEU A 83 -12.40 -1.59 0.47
C LEU A 83 -12.00 -1.37 1.94
N CYS A 84 -10.76 -1.70 2.30
CA CYS A 84 -10.24 -1.53 3.65
C CYS A 84 -10.25 -0.06 4.08
N LEU A 85 -9.82 0.88 3.23
CA LEU A 85 -9.88 2.31 3.53
C LEU A 85 -11.32 2.78 3.74
N TYR A 86 -12.24 2.38 2.86
CA TYR A 86 -13.65 2.73 2.99
C TYR A 86 -14.29 2.17 4.28
N LEU A 87 -14.03 0.90 4.58
CA LEU A 87 -14.56 0.24 5.77
C LEU A 87 -13.96 0.79 7.07
N ASP A 88 -12.67 1.14 7.07
CA ASP A 88 -12.01 1.75 8.24
C ASP A 88 -12.64 3.12 8.54
N VAL A 89 -12.78 3.98 7.51
CA VAL A 89 -13.42 5.29 7.65
C VAL A 89 -14.87 5.15 8.10
N ARG A 90 -15.63 4.20 7.52
CA ARG A 90 -17.02 3.96 7.91
C ARG A 90 -17.11 3.50 9.38
N ALA A 91 -16.26 2.57 9.79
CA ALA A 91 -16.25 2.03 11.14
C ALA A 91 -15.90 3.10 12.18
N ILE A 92 -14.87 3.92 11.93
CA ILE A 92 -14.46 5.01 12.82
C ILE A 92 -15.59 6.04 12.98
N ARG A 93 -16.24 6.42 11.87
CA ARG A 93 -17.37 7.36 11.93
C ARG A 93 -18.60 6.83 12.67
N GLN A 94 -18.72 5.50 12.85
CA GLN A 94 -19.78 4.86 13.61
C GLN A 94 -19.38 4.61 15.08
N SER A 95 -18.13 4.86 15.44
CA SER A 95 -17.60 4.69 16.79
C SER A 95 -17.62 5.99 17.57
N ASP A 96 -17.63 5.89 18.90
CA ASP A 96 -17.58 7.03 19.83
C ASP A 96 -16.14 7.60 19.97
N THR A 97 -15.48 7.88 18.85
CA THR A 97 -14.14 8.48 18.82
C THR A 97 -14.21 9.97 18.57
N GLU A 98 -13.30 10.73 19.18
CA GLU A 98 -13.24 12.19 19.03
C GLU A 98 -12.89 12.63 17.59
N TRP A 99 -12.12 11.82 16.88
CA TRP A 99 -11.75 12.10 15.49
C TRP A 99 -12.72 11.49 14.49
N ILE A 100 -13.28 12.35 13.62
CA ILE A 100 -14.22 11.96 12.57
C ILE A 100 -13.56 12.19 11.21
N PRO A 101 -13.08 11.13 10.52
CA PRO A 101 -12.46 11.27 9.21
C PRO A 101 -13.45 11.79 8.16
N ASN A 102 -13.00 12.70 7.30
CA ASN A 102 -13.81 13.21 6.19
C ASN A 102 -14.10 12.10 5.18
N ARG A 103 -15.36 11.65 5.12
CA ARG A 103 -15.80 10.56 4.23
C ARG A 103 -15.69 10.89 2.76
N MET A 104 -15.90 12.13 2.34
CA MET A 104 -15.79 12.48 0.92
C MET A 104 -14.33 12.41 0.47
N LEU A 105 -13.41 12.95 1.26
CA LEU A 105 -11.98 12.90 0.96
C LEU A 105 -11.47 11.45 0.87
N TRP A 106 -11.66 10.67 1.93
CA TRP A 106 -11.12 9.30 1.97
C TRP A 106 -11.88 8.32 1.08
N GLY A 107 -13.18 8.56 0.86
CA GLY A 107 -13.96 7.84 -0.15
C GLY A 107 -13.47 8.13 -1.57
N ALA A 108 -13.15 9.39 -1.89
CA ALA A 108 -12.56 9.74 -3.17
C ALA A 108 -11.19 9.09 -3.37
N VAL A 109 -10.33 9.07 -2.33
CA VAL A 109 -9.03 8.35 -2.37
C VAL A 109 -9.24 6.85 -2.62
N ALA A 110 -10.20 6.21 -1.94
CA ALA A 110 -10.51 4.80 -2.13
C ALA A 110 -11.01 4.51 -3.55
N ILE A 111 -11.94 5.32 -4.08
CA ILE A 111 -12.44 5.17 -5.45
C ILE A 111 -11.33 5.41 -6.47
N LEU A 112 -10.56 6.49 -6.30
CA LEU A 112 -9.45 6.82 -7.17
C LEU A 112 -8.44 5.67 -7.22
N HIS A 113 -8.12 5.06 -6.07
CA HIS A 113 -7.17 3.94 -6.00
C HIS A 113 -7.63 2.71 -6.78
N LEU A 114 -8.93 2.48 -7.00
CA LEU A 114 -9.38 1.41 -7.91
C LEU A 114 -8.82 1.58 -9.33
N GLY A 115 -8.62 2.83 -9.76
CA GLY A 115 -7.97 3.14 -11.02
C GLY A 115 -6.54 2.61 -11.13
N SER A 116 -5.86 2.31 -10.01
CA SER A 116 -4.52 1.73 -10.03
C SER A 116 -4.48 0.30 -10.56
N PHE A 117 -5.63 -0.36 -10.67
CA PHE A 117 -5.76 -1.66 -11.35
C PHE A 117 -5.40 -1.56 -12.84
N VAL A 118 -5.70 -0.41 -13.46
CA VAL A 118 -5.49 -0.16 -14.89
C VAL A 118 -4.30 0.78 -15.12
N PHE A 119 -4.14 1.78 -14.25
CA PHE A 119 -3.16 2.85 -14.42
C PHE A 119 -2.34 3.04 -13.13
N SER A 120 -1.17 2.42 -13.08
CA SER A 120 -0.31 2.38 -11.89
C SER A 120 0.13 3.77 -11.38
N ALA A 121 0.18 4.79 -12.24
CA ALA A 121 0.54 6.15 -11.83
C ALA A 121 -0.45 6.77 -10.82
N VAL A 122 -1.69 6.26 -10.74
CA VAL A 122 -2.66 6.61 -9.67
C VAL A 122 -2.09 6.37 -8.26
N GLN A 123 -1.20 5.39 -8.13
CA GLN A 123 -0.56 5.03 -6.85
C GLN A 123 0.31 6.17 -6.33
N LEU A 124 0.88 7.02 -7.20
CA LEU A 124 1.71 8.15 -6.80
C LEU A 124 0.95 9.19 -5.95
N LEU A 125 -0.38 9.25 -6.08
CA LEU A 125 -1.23 10.12 -5.27
C LEU A 125 -1.87 9.37 -4.11
N THR A 126 -2.43 8.20 -4.40
CA THR A 126 -3.26 7.45 -3.45
C THR A 126 -2.45 6.80 -2.33
N ILE A 127 -1.16 6.52 -2.55
CA ILE A 127 -0.29 5.91 -1.55
C ILE A 127 0.20 6.94 -0.53
N PRO A 128 0.73 8.12 -0.93
CA PRO A 128 0.97 9.19 0.03
C PRO A 128 -0.30 9.56 0.81
N ALA A 129 -1.46 9.59 0.15
CA ALA A 129 -2.73 9.80 0.84
C ALA A 129 -3.01 8.71 1.89
N GLY A 130 -2.78 7.43 1.58
CA GLY A 130 -2.89 6.33 2.53
C GLY A 130 -1.91 6.42 3.71
N VAL A 131 -0.68 6.86 3.46
CA VAL A 131 0.30 7.13 4.53
C VAL A 131 -0.19 8.26 5.43
N VAL A 132 -0.66 9.37 4.86
CA VAL A 132 -1.24 10.49 5.61
C VAL A 132 -2.47 10.05 6.40
N TYR A 133 -3.31 9.18 5.84
CA TYR A 133 -4.44 8.59 6.53
C TYR A 133 -4.01 7.84 7.79
N LEU A 134 -3.07 6.90 7.64
CA LEU A 134 -2.58 6.09 8.76
C LEU A 134 -1.84 6.94 9.79
N TYR A 135 -1.12 7.97 9.37
CA TYR A 135 -0.47 8.93 10.26
C TYR A 135 -1.50 9.66 11.13
N ARG A 136 -2.53 10.27 10.52
CA ARG A 136 -3.60 10.97 11.26
C ARG A 136 -4.36 10.01 12.17
N ARG A 137 -4.72 8.83 11.67
CA ARG A 137 -5.37 7.79 12.47
C ARG A 137 -4.54 7.44 13.70
N ARG A 138 -3.22 7.26 13.53
CA ARG A 138 -2.30 6.97 14.62
C ARG A 138 -2.26 8.08 15.67
N GLU A 139 -2.19 9.34 15.25
CA GLU A 139 -2.16 10.48 16.19
C GLU A 139 -3.46 10.62 16.97
N GLU A 140 -4.59 10.44 16.31
CA GLU A 140 -5.91 10.77 16.87
C GLU A 140 -6.53 9.62 17.69
N ILE A 141 -6.44 8.39 17.19
CA ILE A 141 -7.11 7.22 17.79
C ILE A 141 -6.18 6.00 17.96
N GLY A 142 -4.91 6.12 17.55
CA GLY A 142 -3.92 5.04 17.60
C GLY A 142 -4.08 3.98 16.49
N LEU A 143 -3.22 2.96 16.56
CA LEU A 143 -3.23 1.78 15.70
C LEU A 143 -3.61 0.53 16.50
N ARG A 144 -4.77 0.59 17.16
CA ARG A 144 -5.33 -0.51 17.95
C ARG A 144 -6.53 -1.12 17.26
#